data_AF-A0A953BKC4-F1
#
_entry.id   AF-A0A953BKC4-F1
#
_cell.length_a   1.000
_cell.length_b   1.000
_cell.length_c   1.000
_cell.angle_alpha   90.00
_cell.angle_beta   90.00
_cell.angle_gamma   90.00
#
_symmetry.space_group_name_H-M   'P 1'
#
loop_
_entity.id
_entity.type
_entity.pdbx_description
1 polymer ?
#
loop_
_entity_poly.entity_id
_entity_poly.type
_entity_poly.pdbx_seq_one_letter_code
_entity_poly.pdbx_strand_id
1 'polypeptide(L)'
;MSILSKLFLMLCRFAVAALFLFAAYQKLFAPDSGPQKFALAVHSFKILPDHLVLLATGVIPWLEVICGILLICGLWTRAAATLLALLLIGFTAAVISVLARGLPVSCGCFGNLTLLCSKDVMTGCKVAENALILLPTLLVAVFGGGFLDSDRPMRRIRFDPPASQPTAPPPVASPSKA
;
A
#
# COMPACT_ATOMS: atom_id res chain seq x y z
N MET A 1 -18.32 -0.40 17.38
CA MET A 1 -18.23 -1.41 16.30
C MET A 1 -18.77 -2.73 16.82
N SER A 2 -19.87 -3.21 16.25
CA SER A 2 -20.43 -4.54 16.55
C SER A 2 -19.41 -5.65 16.22
N ILE A 3 -19.54 -6.81 16.87
CA ILE A 3 -18.66 -7.98 16.63
C ILE A 3 -18.62 -8.36 15.13
N LEU A 4 -19.77 -8.23 14.46
CA LEU A 4 -19.93 -8.51 13.04
C LEU A 4 -19.01 -7.62 12.17
N SER A 5 -18.92 -6.32 12.46
CA SER A 5 -18.06 -5.40 11.71
C SER A 5 -16.57 -5.72 11.89
N LYS A 6 -16.17 -6.17 13.10
CA LYS A 6 -14.77 -6.55 13.36
C LYS A 6 -14.38 -7.83 12.60
N LEU A 7 -15.27 -8.82 12.59
CA LEU A 7 -15.07 -10.06 11.84
C LEU A 7 -14.99 -9.78 10.33
N PHE A 8 -15.90 -8.93 9.81
CA PHE A 8 -15.89 -8.52 8.41
C PHE A 8 -14.55 -7.86 8.01
N LEU A 9 -14.05 -6.92 8.79
CA LEU A 9 -12.75 -6.27 8.53
C LEU A 9 -11.58 -7.26 8.59
N MET A 10 -11.60 -8.22 9.52
CA MET A 10 -10.58 -9.27 9.56
C MET A 10 -10.59 -10.12 8.29
N LEU A 11 -11.77 -10.53 7.82
CA LEU A 11 -11.90 -11.29 6.57
C LEU A 11 -11.42 -10.49 5.37
N CYS A 12 -11.82 -9.22 5.25
CA CYS A 12 -11.32 -8.33 4.19
C CYS A 12 -9.80 -8.21 4.22
N ARG A 13 -9.20 -8.04 5.41
CA ARG A 13 -7.74 -7.95 5.58
C ARG A 13 -7.04 -9.20 5.08
N PHE A 14 -7.48 -10.38 5.50
CA PHE A 14 -6.88 -11.65 5.06
C PHE A 14 -7.08 -11.88 3.56
N ALA A 15 -8.26 -11.56 3.03
CA ALA A 15 -8.54 -11.68 1.60
C ALA A 15 -7.64 -10.77 0.76
N VAL A 16 -7.49 -9.50 1.14
CA VAL A 16 -6.59 -8.53 0.49
C VAL A 16 -5.14 -9.02 0.57
N ALA A 17 -4.69 -9.44 1.75
CA ALA A 17 -3.33 -9.94 1.92
C ALA A 17 -3.03 -11.16 1.04
N ALA A 18 -3.92 -12.16 1.04
CA ALA A 18 -3.78 -13.36 0.22
C ALA A 18 -3.76 -13.02 -1.28
N LEU A 19 -4.63 -12.11 -1.74
CA LEU A 19 -4.70 -11.69 -3.13
C LEU A 19 -3.41 -11.00 -3.59
N PHE A 20 -2.87 -10.05 -2.81
CA PHE A 20 -1.63 -9.37 -3.17
C PHE A 20 -0.40 -10.28 -3.08
N LEU A 21 -0.34 -11.20 -2.12
CA LEU A 21 0.71 -12.21 -2.06
C LEU A 21 0.68 -13.13 -3.26
N PHE A 22 -0.51 -13.57 -3.66
CA PHE A 22 -0.68 -14.37 -4.86
C PHE A 22 -0.28 -13.61 -6.12
N ALA A 23 -0.66 -12.33 -6.24
CA ALA A 23 -0.25 -11.47 -7.34
C ALA A 23 1.27 -11.28 -7.40
N ALA A 24 1.93 -11.09 -6.25
CA ALA A 24 3.38 -10.95 -6.17
C ALA A 24 4.10 -12.26 -6.54
N TYR A 25 3.59 -13.41 -6.06
CA TYR A 25 4.10 -14.72 -6.42
C TYR A 25 4.05 -14.95 -7.94
N GLN A 26 2.94 -14.58 -8.58
CA GLN A 26 2.80 -14.67 -10.03
C GLN A 26 3.86 -13.83 -10.75
N LYS A 27 4.17 -12.63 -10.26
CA LYS A 27 5.18 -11.73 -10.86
C LYS A 27 6.62 -12.19 -10.63
N LEU A 28 6.90 -12.88 -9.52
CA LEU A 28 8.26 -13.27 -9.12
C LEU A 28 8.66 -14.68 -9.55
N PHE A 29 7.75 -15.65 -9.48
CA PHE A 29 8.11 -17.07 -9.53
C PHE A 29 7.35 -17.89 -10.57
N ALA A 30 6.23 -17.39 -11.11
CA ALA A 30 5.44 -18.20 -12.03
C ALA A 30 6.16 -18.38 -13.39
N PRO A 31 6.26 -19.60 -13.94
CA PRO A 31 6.87 -19.84 -15.25
C PRO A 31 6.14 -19.10 -16.38
N ASP A 32 4.82 -19.00 -16.25
CA ASP A 32 3.94 -18.40 -17.26
C ASP A 32 3.83 -16.88 -17.15
N SER A 33 4.19 -16.31 -15.99
CA SER A 33 3.93 -14.91 -15.59
C SER A 33 5.12 -14.23 -14.91
N GLY A 34 6.31 -14.81 -15.01
CA GLY A 34 7.49 -14.42 -14.25
C GLY A 34 8.06 -13.02 -14.53
N PRO A 35 9.19 -12.67 -13.90
CA PRO A 35 9.66 -11.28 -13.80
C PRO A 35 9.97 -10.67 -15.18
N GLN A 36 10.47 -11.47 -16.12
CA GLN A 36 10.74 -11.02 -17.48
C GLN A 36 9.45 -10.67 -18.23
N LYS A 37 8.39 -11.48 -18.10
CA LYS A 37 7.09 -11.22 -18.76
C LYS A 37 6.40 -10.01 -18.15
N PHE A 38 6.48 -9.85 -16.82
CA PHE A 38 5.97 -8.67 -16.15
C PHE A 38 6.72 -7.40 -16.61
N ALA A 39 8.06 -7.43 -16.67
CA ALA A 39 8.86 -6.31 -17.16
C ALA A 39 8.56 -5.95 -18.62
N LEU A 40 8.49 -6.94 -19.51
CA LEU A 40 8.13 -6.72 -20.92
C LEU A 40 6.76 -6.10 -21.08
N ALA A 41 5.81 -6.51 -20.24
CA ALA A 41 4.47 -5.99 -20.32
C ALA A 41 4.35 -4.57 -19.75
N VAL A 42 5.06 -4.23 -18.67
CA VAL A 42 5.15 -2.83 -18.19
C VAL A 42 5.89 -1.95 -19.21
N HIS A 43 6.95 -2.46 -19.83
CA HIS A 43 7.67 -1.77 -20.92
C HIS A 43 6.73 -1.46 -22.10
N SER A 44 5.82 -2.38 -22.45
CA SER A 44 4.83 -2.19 -23.51
C SER A 44 3.88 -1.01 -23.27
N PHE A 45 3.73 -0.56 -22.02
CA PHE A 45 2.88 0.59 -21.70
C PHE A 45 3.46 1.90 -22.24
N LYS A 46 4.77 1.96 -22.54
CA LYS A 46 5.47 3.16 -23.02
C LYS A 46 5.18 4.40 -22.14
N ILE A 47 5.12 4.20 -20.82
CA ILE A 47 4.88 5.26 -19.82
C ILE A 47 6.20 5.65 -19.13
N LEU A 48 7.06 4.67 -18.83
CA LEU A 48 8.33 4.86 -18.13
C LEU A 48 9.50 4.48 -19.05
N PRO A 49 10.68 5.10 -18.89
CA PRO A 49 11.90 4.69 -19.59
C PRO A 49 12.44 3.37 -19.00
N ASP A 50 13.24 2.65 -19.78
CA ASP A 50 13.65 1.26 -19.51
C ASP A 50 14.27 1.04 -18.12
N HIS A 51 15.08 1.98 -17.66
CA HIS A 51 15.71 1.90 -16.34
C HIS A 51 14.70 2.00 -15.18
N LEU A 52 13.66 2.82 -15.32
CA LEU A 52 12.57 2.87 -14.33
C LEU A 52 11.65 1.66 -14.45
N VAL A 53 11.47 1.08 -15.64
CA VAL A 53 10.68 -0.15 -15.81
C VAL A 53 11.31 -1.27 -14.99
N LEU A 54 12.62 -1.50 -15.15
CA LEU A 54 13.32 -2.55 -14.42
C LEU A 54 13.21 -2.35 -12.90
N LEU A 55 13.40 -1.11 -12.44
CA LEU A 55 13.28 -0.77 -11.01
C LEU A 55 11.86 -1.00 -10.51
N ALA A 56 10.84 -0.51 -11.22
CA ALA A 56 9.45 -0.67 -10.83
C ALA A 56 9.04 -2.16 -10.81
N THR A 57 9.38 -2.92 -11.85
CA THR A 57 9.02 -4.34 -11.93
C THR A 57 9.79 -5.21 -10.95
N GLY A 58 10.97 -4.77 -10.50
CA GLY A 58 11.71 -5.41 -9.42
C GLY A 58 11.14 -5.08 -8.06
N VAL A 59 10.93 -3.80 -7.74
CA VAL A 59 10.58 -3.33 -6.39
C VAL A 59 9.11 -3.58 -6.04
N ILE A 60 8.19 -3.38 -6.99
CA ILE A 60 6.74 -3.46 -6.72
C ILE A 60 6.33 -4.84 -6.18
N PRO A 61 6.74 -5.98 -6.77
CA PRO A 61 6.38 -7.28 -6.24
C PRO A 61 6.88 -7.51 -4.81
N TRP A 62 8.09 -7.04 -4.47
CA TRP A 62 8.61 -7.14 -3.11
C TRP A 62 7.80 -6.28 -2.11
N LEU A 63 7.36 -5.09 -2.52
CA LEU A 63 6.46 -4.28 -1.70
C LEU A 63 5.12 -4.98 -1.47
N GLU A 64 4.58 -5.65 -2.48
CA GLU A 64 3.35 -6.45 -2.35
C GLU A 64 3.54 -7.60 -1.35
N VAL A 65 4.68 -8.30 -1.39
CA VAL A 65 5.02 -9.37 -0.44
C VAL A 65 5.11 -8.83 0.98
N ILE A 66 5.91 -7.79 1.20
CA ILE A 66 6.14 -7.21 2.53
C ILE A 66 4.81 -6.72 3.12
N CYS A 67 4.03 -5.97 2.35
CA CYS A 67 2.73 -5.45 2.82
C CYS A 67 1.72 -6.57 3.06
N GLY A 68 1.69 -7.60 2.20
CA GLY A 68 0.83 -8.77 2.39
C GLY A 68 1.14 -9.51 3.69
N ILE A 69 2.42 -9.73 4.00
CA ILE A 69 2.86 -10.35 5.26
C ILE A 69 2.49 -9.47 6.46
N LEU A 70 2.75 -8.15 6.39
CA LEU A 70 2.36 -7.20 7.44
C LEU A 70 0.85 -7.23 7.71
N LEU A 71 0.04 -7.29 6.63
CA LEU A 71 -1.40 -7.44 6.73
C LEU A 71 -1.84 -8.77 7.32
N ILE A 72 -1.13 -9.88 7.15
CA ILE A 72 -1.42 -11.16 7.83
C ILE A 72 -1.08 -11.05 9.32
N CYS A 73 0.15 -10.60 9.62
CA CYS A 73 0.67 -10.45 10.97
C CYS A 73 -0.10 -9.42 11.81
N GLY A 74 -0.80 -8.48 11.16
CA GLY A 74 -1.57 -7.45 11.85
C GLY A 74 -0.71 -6.30 12.37
N LEU A 75 0.46 -6.10 11.77
CA LEU A 75 1.40 -5.04 12.09
C LEU A 75 1.30 -3.93 11.05
N TRP A 76 1.21 -2.66 11.49
CA TRP A 76 1.12 -1.47 10.62
C TRP A 76 0.07 -1.64 9.52
N THR A 77 -1.10 -2.14 9.91
CA THR A 77 -2.11 -2.61 8.97
C THR A 77 -2.60 -1.49 8.05
N ARG A 78 -2.74 -0.29 8.61
CA ARG A 78 -3.15 0.90 7.88
C ARG A 78 -2.11 1.34 6.87
N ALA A 79 -0.83 1.40 7.27
CA ALA A 79 0.26 1.78 6.37
C ALA A 79 0.42 0.76 5.22
N ALA A 80 0.42 -0.53 5.53
CA ALA A 80 0.52 -1.60 4.54
C ALA A 80 -0.65 -1.58 3.54
N ALA A 81 -1.90 -1.47 4.02
CA ALA A 81 -3.07 -1.38 3.16
C ALA A 81 -3.07 -0.10 2.31
N THR A 82 -2.62 1.03 2.86
CA THR A 82 -2.50 2.29 2.11
C THR A 82 -1.48 2.16 0.98
N LEU A 83 -0.33 1.54 1.23
CA LEU A 83 0.68 1.33 0.19
C LEU A 83 0.16 0.41 -0.92
N LEU A 84 -0.50 -0.69 -0.57
CA LEU A 84 -1.14 -1.59 -1.55
C LEU A 84 -2.24 -0.89 -2.35
N ALA A 85 -3.05 -0.04 -1.71
CA ALA A 85 -4.06 0.75 -2.42
C ALA A 85 -3.43 1.71 -3.42
N LEU A 86 -2.36 2.42 -3.04
CA LEU A 86 -1.64 3.32 -3.94
C LEU A 86 -1.00 2.59 -5.12
N LEU A 87 -0.39 1.44 -4.88
CA LEU A 87 0.17 0.58 -5.94
C LEU A 87 -0.94 0.12 -6.91
N LEU A 88 -2.08 -0.31 -6.39
CA LEU A 88 -3.22 -0.75 -7.20
C LEU A 88 -3.83 0.40 -8.02
N ILE A 89 -3.96 1.60 -7.44
CA ILE A 89 -4.43 2.80 -8.14
C ILE A 89 -3.47 3.17 -9.27
N GLY A 90 -2.17 3.24 -8.99
CA GLY A 90 -1.16 3.57 -9.99
C GLY A 90 -1.13 2.56 -11.14
N PHE A 91 -1.21 1.26 -10.80
CA PHE A 91 -1.31 0.21 -11.79
C PHE A 91 -2.58 0.33 -12.65
N THR A 92 -3.73 0.61 -12.02
CA THR A 92 -5.00 0.80 -12.73
C THR A 92 -4.96 2.01 -13.65
N ALA A 93 -4.37 3.12 -13.22
CA ALA A 93 -4.18 4.30 -14.04
C ALA A 93 -3.28 4.03 -15.27
N ALA A 94 -2.22 3.24 -15.09
CA ALA A 94 -1.37 2.80 -16.21
C ALA A 94 -2.16 1.97 -17.23
N VAL A 95 -2.99 1.02 -16.78
CA VAL A 95 -3.88 0.25 -17.67
C VAL A 95 -4.87 1.14 -18.39
N ILE A 96 -5.55 2.04 -17.69
CA ILE A 96 -6.50 2.99 -18.30
C ILE A 96 -5.79 3.85 -19.37
N SER A 97 -4.58 4.32 -19.10
CA SER A 97 -3.77 5.09 -20.06
C SER A 97 -3.46 4.29 -21.34
N VAL A 98 -3.18 3.00 -21.20
CA VAL A 98 -2.92 2.11 -22.34
C VAL A 98 -4.18 1.88 -23.17
N LEU A 99 -5.33 1.64 -22.51
CA LEU A 99 -6.62 1.48 -23.16
C LEU A 99 -7.05 2.76 -23.90
N ALA A 100 -6.88 3.93 -23.27
CA ALA A 100 -7.19 5.22 -23.87
C ALA A 100 -6.35 5.53 -25.12
N ARG A 101 -5.13 4.99 -25.19
CA ARG A 101 -4.20 5.15 -26.33
C ARG A 101 -4.33 4.03 -27.38
N GLY A 102 -5.16 3.01 -27.14
CA GLY A 102 -5.38 1.91 -28.07
C GLY A 102 -4.13 1.07 -28.38
N LEU A 103 -3.16 0.98 -27.46
CA LEU A 103 -1.97 0.15 -27.73
C LEU A 103 -2.34 -1.35 -27.66
N PRO A 104 -1.84 -2.17 -28.59
CA PRO A 104 -2.04 -3.61 -28.56
C PRO A 104 -1.23 -4.21 -27.39
N VAL A 105 -1.92 -4.58 -26.32
CA VAL A 105 -1.30 -5.24 -25.16
C VAL A 105 -1.24 -6.74 -25.44
N SER A 106 -0.39 -7.13 -26.40
CA SER A 106 -0.33 -8.49 -26.95
C SER A 106 0.40 -9.48 -26.03
N CYS A 107 1.13 -8.99 -25.03
CA CYS A 107 1.85 -9.84 -24.09
C CYS A 107 1.02 -9.95 -22.82
N GLY A 108 0.68 -11.17 -22.40
CA GLY A 108 -0.09 -11.48 -21.20
C GLY A 108 0.59 -11.00 -19.92
N CYS A 109 0.54 -9.69 -19.68
CA CYS A 109 1.07 -8.95 -18.52
C CYS A 109 0.64 -9.57 -17.20
N PHE A 110 -0.56 -10.15 -17.23
CA PHE A 110 -1.12 -10.98 -16.18
C PHE A 110 -1.33 -12.37 -16.76
N GLY A 111 -0.36 -13.26 -16.59
CA GLY A 111 -0.62 -14.68 -16.81
C GLY A 111 -1.88 -15.07 -16.03
N ASN A 112 -2.88 -15.66 -16.70
CA ASN A 112 -4.15 -16.23 -16.20
C ASN A 112 -4.87 -15.60 -14.98
N LEU A 113 -4.52 -14.39 -14.54
CA LEU A 113 -5.07 -13.77 -13.35
C LEU A 113 -6.38 -13.08 -13.73
N THR A 114 -7.36 -13.89 -14.08
CA THR A 114 -8.72 -13.48 -14.43
C THR A 114 -9.63 -14.18 -13.44
N LEU A 115 -9.76 -13.60 -12.24
CA LEU A 115 -10.57 -14.20 -11.17
C LEU A 115 -12.07 -14.03 -11.43
N LEU A 116 -12.47 -13.05 -12.24
CA LEU A 116 -13.88 -12.67 -12.43
C LEU A 116 -14.33 -12.48 -13.89
N CYS A 117 -13.41 -12.46 -14.87
CA CYS A 117 -13.78 -12.22 -16.28
C CYS A 117 -13.00 -13.07 -17.27
N SER A 118 -13.65 -13.47 -18.37
CA SER A 118 -13.03 -14.25 -19.44
C SER A 118 -12.02 -13.43 -20.27
N LYS A 119 -11.06 -14.13 -20.86
CA LYS A 119 -9.88 -13.61 -21.59
C LYS A 119 -10.19 -12.71 -22.79
N ASP A 120 -11.44 -12.65 -23.25
CA ASP A 120 -11.80 -12.08 -24.56
C ASP A 120 -12.31 -10.63 -24.53
N VAL A 121 -12.47 -10.01 -23.34
CA VAL A 121 -13.01 -8.64 -23.22
C VAL A 121 -11.99 -7.69 -22.57
N MET A 122 -10.99 -7.29 -23.36
CA MET A 122 -9.79 -6.55 -22.93
C MET A 122 -9.98 -5.05 -22.59
N THR A 123 -11.20 -4.50 -22.48
CA THR A 123 -11.35 -3.03 -22.47
C THR A 123 -12.18 -2.43 -21.31
N GLY A 124 -12.61 -3.22 -20.31
CA GLY A 124 -13.31 -2.64 -19.16
C GLY A 124 -13.39 -3.51 -17.92
N CYS A 125 -13.48 -4.84 -18.10
CA CYS A 125 -13.62 -5.71 -16.95
C CYS A 125 -12.38 -5.71 -16.03
N LYS A 126 -11.18 -5.50 -16.57
CA LYS A 126 -9.95 -5.41 -15.76
C LYS A 126 -9.96 -4.20 -14.81
N VAL A 127 -10.49 -3.07 -15.28
CA VAL A 127 -10.65 -1.87 -14.45
C VAL A 127 -11.70 -2.12 -13.36
N ALA A 128 -12.79 -2.82 -13.70
CA ALA A 128 -13.81 -3.21 -12.73
C ALA A 128 -13.27 -4.20 -11.67
N GLU A 129 -12.46 -5.19 -12.06
CA GLU A 129 -11.82 -6.13 -11.15
C GLU A 129 -10.87 -5.39 -10.18
N ASN A 130 -10.03 -4.49 -10.70
CA ASN A 130 -9.16 -3.66 -9.85
C ASN A 130 -9.97 -2.75 -8.92
N ALA A 131 -11.06 -2.15 -9.39
CA ALA A 131 -11.93 -1.32 -8.56
C ALA A 131 -12.61 -2.14 -7.44
N LEU A 132 -13.02 -3.38 -7.73
CA LEU A 132 -13.58 -4.30 -6.75
C LEU A 132 -12.56 -4.70 -5.68
N ILE A 133 -11.30 -4.91 -6.05
CA ILE A 133 -10.20 -5.22 -5.11
C ILE A 133 -9.79 -3.96 -4.31
N LEU A 134 -9.89 -2.77 -4.92
CA LEU A 134 -9.55 -1.51 -4.27
C LEU A 134 -10.50 -1.21 -3.10
N LEU A 135 -11.78 -1.58 -3.21
CA LEU A 135 -12.79 -1.31 -2.19
C LEU A 135 -12.47 -1.94 -0.81
N PRO A 136 -12.24 -3.26 -0.68
CA PRO A 136 -11.83 -3.85 0.59
C PRO A 136 -10.43 -3.39 1.01
N THR A 137 -9.53 -3.06 0.07
CA THR A 137 -8.19 -2.53 0.40
C THR A 137 -8.29 -1.15 1.07
N LEU A 138 -9.10 -0.25 0.52
CA LEU A 138 -9.38 1.07 1.12
C LEU A 138 -10.12 0.95 2.45
N LEU A 139 -11.06 0.01 2.54
CA LEU A 139 -11.76 -0.26 3.80
C LEU A 139 -10.76 -0.66 4.90
N VAL A 140 -9.79 -1.52 4.59
CA VAL A 140 -8.71 -1.89 5.51
C VAL A 140 -7.73 -0.73 5.75
N ALA A 141 -7.47 0.14 4.77
CA ALA A 141 -6.61 1.30 4.97
C ALA A 141 -7.23 2.34 5.91
N VAL A 142 -8.54 2.58 5.79
CA VAL A 142 -9.27 3.58 6.59
C VAL A 142 -9.65 3.05 7.97
N PHE A 143 -10.16 1.82 8.04
CA PHE A 143 -10.73 1.24 9.26
C PHE A 143 -9.87 0.10 9.84
N GLY A 144 -8.72 -0.19 9.25
CA GLY A 144 -7.77 -1.17 9.74
C GLY A 144 -7.32 -0.84 11.15
N GLY A 145 -7.53 -1.78 12.05
CA GLY A 145 -7.05 -1.76 13.42
C GLY A 145 -6.87 -3.20 13.87
N GLY A 146 -5.62 -3.66 13.83
CA GLY A 146 -5.22 -4.99 14.30
C GLY A 146 -5.04 -5.03 15.82
N PHE A 147 -5.12 -6.23 16.40
CA PHE A 147 -4.84 -6.46 17.83
C PHE A 147 -3.40 -6.07 18.24
N LEU A 148 -2.48 -6.00 17.27
CA LEU A 148 -1.07 -5.63 17.38
C LEU A 148 -0.72 -4.31 16.65
N ASP A 149 -1.71 -3.45 16.39
CA ASP A 149 -1.45 -2.12 15.83
C ASP A 149 -0.62 -1.29 16.81
N SER A 150 0.71 -1.35 16.67
CA SER A 150 1.67 -0.41 17.24
C SER A 150 1.64 0.93 16.48
N ASP A 151 0.45 1.33 16.05
CA ASP A 151 0.13 2.54 15.30
C ASP A 151 -0.87 3.36 16.10
N ARG A 152 -0.83 3.23 17.45
CA ARG A 152 -1.18 4.36 18.30
C ARG A 152 -0.23 5.48 17.89
N PRO A 153 -0.73 6.69 17.58
CA PRO A 153 0.14 7.78 17.18
C PRO A 153 1.23 7.88 18.23
N MET A 154 2.49 7.78 17.78
CA MET A 154 3.69 8.02 18.57
C MET A 154 3.44 9.34 19.30
N ARG A 155 2.93 9.24 20.53
CA ARG A 155 2.41 10.37 21.29
C ARG A 155 3.67 11.15 21.63
N ARG A 156 3.93 12.18 20.84
CA ARG A 156 4.88 13.27 21.04
C ARG A 156 5.98 12.90 22.04
N ILE A 157 7.20 12.65 21.55
CA ILE A 157 8.35 13.20 22.26
C ILE A 157 8.16 14.71 22.16
N ARG A 158 7.35 15.24 23.07
CA ARG A 158 7.28 16.65 23.36
C ARG A 158 8.69 16.91 23.87
N PHE A 159 9.52 17.52 23.03
CA PHE A 159 10.75 18.12 23.50
C PHE A 159 10.27 19.27 24.39
N ASP A 160 9.94 18.96 25.65
CA ASP A 160 9.68 20.00 26.63
C ASP A 160 11.02 20.73 26.76
N PRO A 161 11.12 22.02 26.35
CA PRO A 161 12.31 22.78 26.65
C PRO A 161 12.53 22.72 28.17
N PRO A 162 13.78 22.60 28.65
CA PRO A 162 14.05 22.52 30.07
C PRO A 162 13.37 23.70 30.74
N ALA A 163 12.53 23.41 31.73
CA ALA A 163 11.81 24.41 32.49
C ALA A 163 12.80 25.52 32.89
N SER A 164 12.53 26.76 32.47
CA SER A 164 13.28 27.92 32.91
C SER A 164 13.27 27.90 34.45
N GLN A 165 14.43 27.70 35.05
CA GLN A 165 14.57 27.70 36.51
C GLN A 165 13.99 29.01 37.07
N PRO A 166 13.38 28.99 38.26
CA PRO A 166 12.92 30.22 38.91
C PRO A 166 14.13 31.15 39.08
N THR A 167 14.09 32.32 38.43
CA THR A 167 15.07 33.37 38.65
C THR A 167 15.12 33.69 40.14
N ALA A 168 16.32 33.69 40.72
CA ALA A 168 16.54 33.96 42.13
C ALA A 168 15.79 35.22 42.60
N PRO A 169 15.27 35.24 43.84
CA PRO A 169 14.60 36.42 44.36
C PRO A 169 15.57 37.61 44.38
N PRO A 170 15.07 38.84 44.15
CA PRO A 170 15.91 40.04 44.16
C PRO A 170 16.60 40.21 45.51
N PRO A 171 17.81 40.80 45.54
CA PRO A 171 18.54 41.02 46.78
C PRO A 171 17.72 41.89 47.73
N VAL A 172 17.49 41.39 48.94
CA VAL A 172 16.85 42.14 50.03
C VAL A 172 17.78 43.31 50.38
N ALA A 173 17.31 44.54 50.18
CA ALA A 173 18.03 45.73 50.58
C ALA A 173 18.28 45.70 52.10
N SER A 174 19.54 45.76 52.50
CA SER A 174 19.94 45.88 53.90
C SER A 174 19.53 47.25 54.45
N PRO A 175 19.11 47.34 55.73
CA PRO A 175 18.74 48.61 56.32
C PRO A 175 19.99 49.49 56.46
N SER A 176 19.94 50.67 55.84
CA SER A 176 20.86 51.79 56.10
C SER A 176 20.81 52.10 57.59
N LYS A 177 21.90 51.82 58.29
CA LYS A 177 22.17 52.44 59.59
C LYS A 177 22.54 53.90 59.32
N ALA A 178 22.03 54.77 60.20
CA ALA A 178 22.25 56.22 60.22
C ALA A 178 23.74 56.60 60.26
#